data_AF-A0A0S8EFV8-F1
#
_entry.id   AF-A0A0S8EFV8-F1
#
_cell.length_a   1.000
_cell.length_b   1.000
_cell.length_c   1.000
_cell.angle_alpha   90.00
_cell.angle_beta   90.00
_cell.angle_gamma   90.00
#
_symmetry.space_group_name_H-M   'P 1'
#
loop_
_entity.id
_entity.type
_entity.pdbx_description
1 polymer ?
#
loop_
_entity_poly.entity_id
_entity_poly.type
_entity_poly.pdbx_seq_one_letter_code
_entity_poly.pdbx_strand_id
1 'polypeptide(L)'
;MTYYPHGDPTEPADGYPGSIFATGHDWNQHVSEISIPVPIISPDKDLDDLNTATTLQDFQNIRGDLFGEFEIPRAGLEYLPAQGGQTTDKLYFCWAQHMGEAETNPSHGWCELDLSNPQTAGAWRIGDYWNYVTTDYIFAIPQQWANANTPGMYLATGRFRDGGQGARGPSLLAYGPWNEGNPPAPNSTLSAVPLLLYTDVTAEDDFTMDNYHHSDEWSSGAWLTAGDKSAVIFVGTKGVGDCWYGFANGVVWPDEPPYPPVPDAPYDERGWWSTAFEGQIVFYDPAELAAVARGEMEPYEPQPYATLQIDEYLYHIEPAQQRHHVGAASFDRERGLLYVFEPLADGDKSLIHVWEVAAEEATAPGP
;
A
#
# COMPACT_ATOMS: atom_id res chain seq x y z
N MET A 1 3.59 5.68 -0.72
CA MET A 1 3.41 7.10 -1.10
C MET A 1 2.27 7.68 -0.29
N THR A 2 2.08 9.00 -0.27
CA THR A 2 0.87 9.64 0.26
C THR A 2 0.63 11.01 -0.41
N TYR A 3 -0.65 11.39 -0.54
CA TYR A 3 -1.06 12.68 -1.08
C TYR A 3 -1.01 13.77 -0.01
N TYR A 4 -0.48 14.95 -0.35
CA TYR A 4 -0.42 16.12 0.52
C TYR A 4 -1.21 17.29 -0.08
N PRO A 5 -2.38 17.66 0.50
CA PRO A 5 -3.27 18.67 -0.06
C PRO A 5 -2.76 20.12 0.01
N HIS A 6 -1.68 20.36 0.75
CA HIS A 6 -1.08 21.69 0.88
C HIS A 6 0.31 21.77 0.23
N GLY A 7 0.68 20.73 -0.52
CA GLY A 7 1.83 20.73 -1.40
C GLY A 7 1.65 21.72 -2.56
N ASP A 8 2.77 22.10 -3.15
CA ASP A 8 2.86 23.04 -4.28
C ASP A 8 1.82 24.19 -4.27
N PRO A 9 1.88 25.11 -3.29
CA PRO A 9 0.90 26.19 -3.17
C PRO A 9 0.94 27.20 -4.32
N THR A 10 1.87 27.04 -5.27
CA THR A 10 2.08 27.92 -6.42
C THR A 10 1.53 27.36 -7.72
N GLU A 11 0.99 26.14 -7.71
CA GLU A 11 0.50 25.48 -8.92
C GLU A 11 -0.71 26.19 -9.55
N PRO A 12 -0.86 26.11 -10.89
CA PRO A 12 -2.05 26.57 -11.58
C PRO A 12 -3.32 25.86 -11.06
N ALA A 13 -4.48 26.51 -11.14
CA ALA A 13 -5.76 25.86 -10.88
C ALA A 13 -6.15 24.93 -12.06
N ASP A 14 -5.41 23.84 -12.22
CA ASP A 14 -5.52 22.88 -13.33
C ASP A 14 -6.35 21.62 -12.99
N GLY A 15 -6.76 21.49 -11.73
CA GLY A 15 -7.59 20.40 -11.23
C GLY A 15 -6.83 19.37 -10.39
N TYR A 16 -5.49 19.45 -10.31
CA TYR A 16 -4.63 18.46 -9.66
C TYR A 16 -3.73 19.07 -8.57
N PRO A 17 -4.27 19.85 -7.61
CA PRO A 17 -3.44 20.55 -6.64
C PRO A 17 -2.81 19.61 -5.62
N GLY A 18 -1.75 20.08 -4.98
CA GLY A 18 -1.07 19.39 -3.90
C GLY A 18 0.22 18.75 -4.39
N SER A 19 0.69 17.76 -3.65
CA SER A 19 1.91 17.03 -3.97
C SER A 19 1.83 15.58 -3.49
N ILE A 20 2.85 14.79 -3.81
CA ILE A 20 2.99 13.42 -3.34
C ILE A 20 4.31 13.27 -2.59
N PHE A 21 4.25 12.74 -1.36
CA PHE A 21 5.43 12.20 -0.69
C PHE A 21 5.59 10.72 -1.07
N ALA A 22 6.77 10.34 -1.53
CA ALA A 22 7.06 8.97 -1.91
C ALA A 22 8.49 8.55 -1.53
N THR A 23 8.65 7.25 -1.28
CA THR A 23 9.96 6.62 -1.21
C THR A 23 10.55 6.55 -2.62
N GLY A 24 11.85 6.81 -2.73
CA GLY A 24 12.62 6.61 -3.95
C GLY A 24 13.18 5.20 -4.05
N HIS A 25 14.46 5.12 -4.41
CA HIS A 25 15.20 3.89 -4.69
C HIS A 25 15.07 2.80 -3.61
N ASP A 26 14.89 1.55 -4.05
CA ASP A 26 14.53 0.39 -3.21
C ASP A 26 15.53 0.07 -2.10
N TRP A 27 16.77 0.52 -2.24
CA TRP A 27 17.83 0.28 -1.27
C TRP A 27 17.89 1.36 -0.18
N ASN A 28 17.80 2.63 -0.57
CA ASN A 28 17.98 3.75 0.35
C ASN A 28 16.67 4.09 1.07
N GLN A 29 15.54 3.93 0.38
CA GLN A 29 14.21 4.27 0.91
C GLN A 29 14.15 5.72 1.41
N HIS A 30 14.91 6.63 0.79
CA HIS A 30 14.80 8.06 1.08
C HIS A 30 13.46 8.57 0.56
N VAL A 31 12.90 9.57 1.24
CA VAL A 31 11.61 10.16 0.89
C VAL A 31 11.85 11.49 0.18
N SER A 32 11.06 11.76 -0.86
CA SER A 32 11.02 13.04 -1.57
C SER A 32 9.56 13.49 -1.70
N GLU A 33 9.37 14.79 -1.93
CA GLU A 33 8.09 15.38 -2.32
C GLU A 33 8.15 15.76 -3.80
N ILE A 34 7.14 15.37 -4.58
CA ILE A 34 7.02 15.68 -6.01
C ILE A 34 5.71 16.41 -6.33
N SER A 35 5.73 17.28 -7.33
CA SER A 35 4.55 17.98 -7.85
C SER A 35 3.61 17.02 -8.59
N ILE A 36 2.38 17.46 -8.87
CA ILE A 36 1.38 16.66 -9.60
C ILE A 36 1.06 17.38 -10.91
N PRO A 37 1.73 17.05 -12.03
CA PRO A 37 1.38 17.65 -13.30
C PRO A 37 0.03 17.14 -13.79
N VAL A 38 -0.65 17.94 -14.62
CA VAL A 38 -1.88 17.53 -15.31
C VAL A 38 -1.69 16.16 -15.98
N PRO A 39 -2.47 15.12 -15.60
CA PRO A 39 -2.41 13.82 -16.26
C PRO A 39 -2.82 13.91 -17.72
N ILE A 40 -2.17 13.09 -18.56
CA ILE A 40 -2.44 12.99 -19.99
C ILE A 40 -2.87 11.56 -20.29
N ILE A 41 -3.97 11.41 -21.03
CA ILE A 41 -4.35 10.14 -21.65
C ILE A 41 -3.59 10.05 -22.97
N SER A 42 -2.53 9.23 -23.05
CA SER A 42 -1.89 8.86 -24.32
C SER A 42 -2.58 7.61 -24.88
N PRO A 43 -3.35 7.71 -25.97
CA PRO A 43 -4.10 6.57 -26.52
C PRO A 43 -3.20 5.43 -27.01
N ASP A 44 -1.99 5.76 -27.47
CA ASP A 44 -1.01 4.81 -28.01
C ASP A 44 0.04 4.39 -26.95
N LYS A 45 -0.13 4.82 -25.69
CA LYS A 45 0.81 4.60 -24.58
C LYS A 45 2.23 5.10 -24.91
N ASP A 46 2.34 6.26 -25.54
CA ASP A 46 3.62 6.91 -25.82
C ASP A 46 4.10 7.69 -24.59
N LEU A 47 5.30 7.37 -24.10
CA LEU A 47 5.91 8.02 -22.95
C LEU A 47 6.23 9.50 -23.23
N ASP A 48 6.52 9.85 -24.50
CA ASP A 48 6.86 11.21 -24.90
C ASP A 48 5.64 12.17 -24.81
N ASP A 49 4.42 11.64 -24.74
CA ASP A 49 3.19 12.42 -24.54
C ASP A 49 2.99 12.86 -23.08
N LEU A 50 3.66 12.22 -22.12
CA LEU A 50 3.34 12.36 -20.70
C LEU A 50 4.03 13.57 -20.06
N ASN A 51 3.31 14.20 -19.13
CA ASN A 51 3.92 15.22 -18.27
C ASN A 51 4.78 14.57 -17.17
N THR A 52 5.89 15.22 -16.83
CA THR A 52 6.82 14.74 -15.79
C THR A 52 6.68 15.57 -14.52
N ALA A 53 6.50 14.90 -13.38
CA ALA A 53 6.50 15.54 -12.06
C ALA A 53 7.87 16.14 -11.72
N THR A 54 7.88 17.24 -10.97
CA THR A 54 9.11 17.90 -10.51
C THR A 54 9.36 17.65 -9.04
N THR A 55 10.63 17.59 -8.64
CA THR A 55 11.01 17.47 -7.23
C THR A 55 10.80 18.81 -6.51
N LEU A 56 9.95 18.80 -5.47
CA LEU A 56 9.67 19.95 -4.61
C LEU A 56 10.57 19.93 -3.36
N GLN A 57 10.79 18.74 -2.79
CA GLN A 57 11.77 18.49 -1.75
C GLN A 57 12.67 17.33 -2.17
N ASP A 58 13.99 17.52 -2.06
CA ASP A 58 14.99 16.51 -2.41
C ASP A 58 14.81 15.22 -1.58
N PHE A 59 15.41 14.12 -2.05
CA PHE A 59 15.44 12.86 -1.31
C PHE A 59 16.18 12.99 0.03
N GLN A 60 15.49 12.71 1.13
CA GLN A 60 16.03 12.78 2.50
C GLN A 60 15.87 11.46 3.24
N ASN A 61 16.84 11.15 4.10
CA ASN A 61 16.71 10.07 5.08
C ASN A 61 15.87 10.54 6.27
N ILE A 62 14.55 10.38 6.19
CA ILE A 62 13.65 10.74 7.30
C ILE A 62 13.69 9.74 8.46
N ARG A 63 14.32 8.58 8.29
CA ARG A 63 14.40 7.53 9.32
C ARG A 63 15.49 7.83 10.35
N GLY A 64 16.54 8.58 9.96
CA GLY A 64 17.73 8.74 10.79
C GLY A 64 18.30 7.37 11.17
N ASP A 65 18.54 7.18 12.47
CA ASP A 65 19.04 5.91 13.05
C ASP A 65 17.93 5.10 13.75
N LEU A 66 16.64 5.34 13.43
CA LEU A 66 15.51 4.65 14.08
C LEU A 66 15.52 3.13 13.86
N PHE A 67 16.05 2.68 12.73
CA PHE A 67 16.04 1.29 12.30
C PHE A 67 17.44 0.83 11.90
N GLY A 68 17.67 -0.48 11.99
CA GLY A 68 18.86 -1.11 11.41
C GLY A 68 18.80 -1.17 9.88
N GLU A 69 19.78 -1.85 9.29
CA GLU A 69 19.74 -2.20 7.88
C GLU A 69 18.64 -3.24 7.61
N PHE A 70 17.94 -3.09 6.49
CA PHE A 70 16.90 -4.01 6.05
C PHE A 70 17.32 -4.65 4.72
N GLU A 71 17.13 -5.96 4.61
CA GLU A 71 17.12 -6.67 3.33
C GLU A 71 15.72 -6.58 2.72
N ILE A 72 15.61 -5.93 1.56
CA ILE A 72 14.33 -5.73 0.85
C ILE A 72 13.31 -5.03 1.78
N PRO A 73 13.52 -3.75 2.13
CA PRO A 73 12.62 -3.02 3.00
C PRO A 73 11.21 -2.94 2.41
N ARG A 74 10.18 -3.09 3.26
CA ARG A 74 8.78 -2.75 2.96
C ARG A 74 8.42 -1.46 3.67
N ALA A 75 7.69 -0.57 2.99
CA ALA A 75 7.58 0.83 3.39
C ALA A 75 6.20 1.42 3.14
N GLY A 76 5.57 1.95 4.18
CA GLY A 76 4.32 2.70 4.09
C GLY A 76 4.51 4.16 4.49
N LEU A 77 3.79 5.08 3.84
CA LEU A 77 3.75 6.51 4.18
C LEU A 77 2.30 6.96 4.24
N GLU A 78 1.95 7.84 5.18
CA GLU A 78 0.67 8.54 5.16
C GLU A 78 0.75 9.93 5.79
N TYR A 79 0.20 10.92 5.10
CA TYR A 79 -0.02 12.25 5.64
C TYR A 79 -1.31 12.29 6.45
N LEU A 80 -1.28 12.90 7.63
CA LEU A 80 -2.48 13.39 8.28
C LEU A 80 -2.26 14.81 8.83
N PRO A 81 -3.33 15.63 8.88
CA PRO A 81 -3.30 16.86 9.66
C PRO A 81 -3.04 16.55 11.14
N ALA A 82 -2.59 17.55 11.90
CA ALA A 82 -2.26 17.40 13.32
C ALA A 82 -3.37 16.66 14.11
N GLN A 83 -3.00 15.56 14.77
CA GLN A 83 -3.89 14.74 15.59
C GLN A 83 -3.61 14.87 17.09
N GLY A 84 -4.63 14.66 17.93
CA GLY A 84 -4.49 14.68 19.38
C GLY A 84 -3.87 15.99 19.89
N GLY A 85 -2.71 15.89 20.55
CA GLY A 85 -1.96 17.04 21.07
C GLY A 85 -0.93 17.64 20.11
N GLN A 86 -0.90 17.22 18.84
CA GLN A 86 0.05 17.74 17.84
C GLN A 86 -0.27 19.17 17.48
N THR A 87 0.78 19.97 17.25
CA THR A 87 0.65 21.38 16.84
C THR A 87 0.90 21.61 15.36
N THR A 88 1.42 20.60 14.67
CA THR A 88 1.74 20.60 13.23
C THR A 88 1.35 19.26 12.64
N ASP A 89 1.07 19.26 11.35
CA ASP A 89 0.75 18.06 10.58
C ASP A 89 1.94 17.10 10.52
N LYS A 90 1.68 15.87 10.10
CA LYS A 90 2.65 14.77 10.21
C LYS A 90 2.66 13.89 8.98
N LEU A 91 3.86 13.45 8.63
CA LEU A 91 4.09 12.32 7.73
C LEU A 91 4.35 11.08 8.59
N TYR A 92 3.37 10.19 8.66
CA TYR A 92 3.48 8.89 9.31
C TYR A 92 4.14 7.90 8.39
N PHE A 93 4.86 6.94 8.97
CA PHE A 93 5.57 5.94 8.18
C PHE A 93 5.66 4.59 8.89
N CYS A 94 5.94 3.54 8.12
CA CYS A 94 6.41 2.26 8.63
C CYS A 94 7.53 1.69 7.77
N TRP A 95 8.44 0.94 8.39
CA TRP A 95 9.43 0.11 7.72
C TRP A 95 9.66 -1.22 8.44
N ALA A 96 9.83 -2.28 7.66
CA ALA A 96 10.38 -3.55 8.14
C ALA A 96 11.10 -4.32 7.04
N GLN A 97 11.84 -5.35 7.42
CA GLN A 97 12.49 -6.26 6.49
C GLN A 97 11.47 -7.14 5.76
N HIS A 98 11.79 -7.56 4.53
CA HIS A 98 10.94 -8.51 3.83
C HIS A 98 10.94 -9.89 4.50
N MET A 99 12.11 -10.34 4.97
CA MET A 99 12.33 -11.59 5.70
C MET A 99 12.56 -11.29 7.19
N GLY A 100 11.56 -11.61 8.01
CA GLY A 100 11.54 -11.33 9.45
C GLY A 100 10.45 -12.15 10.13
N GLU A 101 10.46 -13.46 9.90
CA GLU A 101 9.46 -14.38 10.46
C GLU A 101 9.38 -14.23 11.98
N ALA A 102 8.16 -14.13 12.51
CA ALA A 102 7.88 -13.89 13.92
C ALA A 102 8.41 -12.57 14.53
N GLU A 103 8.97 -11.67 13.73
CA GLU A 103 9.38 -10.36 14.24
C GLU A 103 8.16 -9.50 14.56
N THR A 104 8.16 -8.90 15.75
CA THR A 104 7.19 -7.88 16.20
C THR A 104 7.90 -6.56 16.53
N ASN A 105 9.02 -6.31 15.86
CA ASN A 105 9.94 -5.21 16.13
C ASN A 105 9.29 -3.85 15.85
N PRO A 106 9.72 -2.78 16.57
CA PRO A 106 9.26 -1.43 16.29
C PRO A 106 9.50 -1.08 14.81
N SER A 107 8.45 -0.62 14.15
CA SER A 107 8.44 -0.38 12.70
C SER A 107 7.78 0.94 12.30
N HIS A 108 6.97 1.54 13.18
CA HIS A 108 6.19 2.74 12.86
C HIS A 108 6.79 3.99 13.48
N GLY A 109 6.57 5.13 12.82
CA GLY A 109 7.02 6.43 13.29
C GLY A 109 6.28 7.57 12.60
N TRP A 110 6.70 8.79 12.90
CA TRP A 110 6.33 9.97 12.10
C TRP A 110 7.49 10.97 12.01
N CYS A 111 7.43 11.83 11.01
CA CYS A 111 8.27 13.03 10.90
C CYS A 111 7.41 14.28 10.61
N GLU A 112 8.01 15.46 10.78
CA GLU A 112 7.50 16.71 10.24
C GLU A 112 7.59 16.70 8.70
N LEU A 113 6.89 17.63 8.05
CA LEU A 113 6.75 17.66 6.58
C LEU A 113 7.95 18.29 5.85
N ASP A 114 8.81 19.05 6.56
CA ASP A 114 10.09 19.50 6.02
C ASP A 114 11.09 18.33 6.08
N LEU A 115 11.28 17.65 4.95
CA LEU A 115 12.10 16.46 4.86
C LEU A 115 13.57 16.74 5.19
N SER A 116 14.03 18.00 5.01
CA SER A 116 15.40 18.41 5.36
C SER A 116 15.61 18.59 6.87
N ASN A 117 14.52 18.70 7.63
CA ASN A 117 14.50 18.77 9.08
C ASN A 117 13.32 17.93 9.64
N PRO A 118 13.41 16.58 9.52
CA PRO A 118 12.25 15.71 9.72
C PRO A 118 11.80 15.60 11.18
N GLN A 119 12.65 15.93 12.16
CA GLN A 119 12.34 15.82 13.61
C GLN A 119 11.67 14.48 13.98
N THR A 120 12.22 13.40 13.44
CA THR A 120 11.61 12.08 13.45
C THR A 120 11.38 11.53 14.86
N ALA A 121 10.21 10.96 15.09
CA ALA A 121 9.85 10.26 16.31
C ALA A 121 9.43 8.81 16.02
N GLY A 122 9.75 7.92 16.96
CA GLY A 122 9.61 6.47 16.79
C GLY A 122 10.81 5.73 17.41
N ALA A 123 11.04 4.47 17.07
CA ALA A 123 10.09 3.58 16.40
C ALA A 123 9.11 2.97 17.41
N TRP A 124 7.89 2.66 16.97
CA TRP A 124 6.83 2.04 17.79
C TRP A 124 6.38 0.70 17.20
N ARG A 125 5.82 -0.17 18.04
CA ARG A 125 5.23 -1.46 17.65
C ARG A 125 3.71 -1.30 17.44
N ILE A 126 3.12 -2.14 16.60
CA ILE A 126 1.66 -2.23 16.43
C ILE A 126 1.18 -3.50 17.12
N GLY A 127 0.59 -3.35 18.31
CA GLY A 127 0.25 -4.49 19.18
C GLY A 127 1.40 -5.49 19.32
N ASP A 128 1.04 -6.75 19.50
CA ASP A 128 1.96 -7.90 19.45
C ASP A 128 1.85 -8.63 18.09
N TYR A 129 1.57 -7.89 17.02
CA TYR A 129 1.43 -8.44 15.67
C TYR A 129 2.78 -8.54 14.96
N TRP A 130 2.93 -9.57 14.13
CA TRP A 130 4.12 -9.70 13.29
C TRP A 130 4.21 -8.54 12.31
N ASN A 131 5.44 -8.11 11.99
CA ASN A 131 5.69 -7.11 10.96
C ASN A 131 5.11 -7.55 9.59
N TYR A 132 4.98 -8.86 9.36
CA TYR A 132 4.35 -9.45 8.17
C TYR A 132 2.89 -9.07 7.94
N VAL A 133 2.19 -8.52 8.94
CA VAL A 133 0.80 -8.05 8.81
C VAL A 133 0.63 -6.57 9.17
N THR A 134 1.73 -5.83 9.36
CA THR A 134 1.65 -4.43 9.83
C THR A 134 2.49 -3.44 9.03
N THR A 135 3.34 -3.89 8.09
CA THR A 135 4.38 -3.03 7.50
C THR A 135 4.53 -3.13 5.98
N ASP A 136 3.81 -2.31 5.24
CA ASP A 136 3.92 -2.19 3.78
C ASP A 136 3.14 -0.99 3.25
N TYR A 137 2.03 -0.69 3.90
CA TYR A 137 1.21 0.46 3.57
C TYR A 137 0.63 1.06 4.85
N ILE A 138 0.41 2.37 4.79
CA ILE A 138 -0.39 3.13 5.75
C ILE A 138 -1.35 3.97 4.92
N PHE A 139 -2.59 4.13 5.37
CA PHE A 139 -3.53 5.07 4.78
C PHE A 139 -4.55 5.59 5.79
N ALA A 140 -5.11 6.78 5.52
CA ALA A 140 -6.07 7.42 6.40
C ALA A 140 -7.44 6.74 6.37
N ILE A 141 -7.98 6.47 7.56
CA ILE A 141 -9.37 6.06 7.76
C ILE A 141 -10.26 7.33 7.76
N PRO A 142 -11.40 7.36 7.05
CA PRO A 142 -12.33 8.48 7.11
C PRO A 142 -12.75 8.76 8.56
N GLN A 143 -12.55 10.00 9.00
CA GLN A 143 -12.72 10.36 10.41
C GLN A 143 -14.12 10.05 10.95
N GLN A 144 -15.16 10.25 10.13
CA GLN A 144 -16.53 9.91 10.50
C GLN A 144 -16.70 8.40 10.77
N TRP A 145 -16.11 7.55 9.93
CA TRP A 145 -16.15 6.10 10.09
C TRP A 145 -15.36 5.67 11.33
N ALA A 146 -14.14 6.18 11.51
CA ALA A 146 -13.30 5.86 12.65
C ALA A 146 -13.93 6.28 13.98
N ASN A 147 -14.52 7.47 14.05
CA ASN A 147 -15.21 7.95 15.25
C ASN A 147 -16.36 7.02 15.69
N ALA A 148 -17.01 6.36 14.75
CA ALA A 148 -18.12 5.45 15.04
C ALA A 148 -17.66 4.03 15.40
N ASN A 149 -16.55 3.56 14.85
CA ASN A 149 -16.17 2.13 14.90
C ASN A 149 -14.83 1.87 15.60
N THR A 150 -13.83 2.75 15.42
CA THR A 150 -12.49 2.65 16.03
C THR A 150 -12.04 4.01 16.59
N PRO A 151 -12.69 4.53 17.66
CA PRO A 151 -12.51 5.90 18.09
C PRO A 151 -11.05 6.26 18.38
N GLY A 152 -10.56 7.35 17.77
CA GLY A 152 -9.18 7.81 17.92
C GLY A 152 -8.14 7.07 17.07
N MET A 153 -8.55 6.10 16.24
CA MET A 153 -7.68 5.37 15.31
C MET A 153 -7.98 5.81 13.87
N TYR A 154 -7.25 6.82 13.39
CA TYR A 154 -7.47 7.43 12.06
C TYR A 154 -6.47 6.96 11.01
N LEU A 155 -5.53 6.09 11.37
CA LEU A 155 -4.61 5.43 10.45
C LEU A 155 -4.95 3.95 10.37
N ALA A 156 -4.81 3.39 9.18
CA ALA A 156 -4.75 1.96 8.97
C ALA A 156 -3.34 1.57 8.52
N THR A 157 -2.87 0.41 8.95
CA THR A 157 -1.60 -0.17 8.52
C THR A 157 -1.79 -1.64 8.16
N GLY A 158 -0.92 -2.19 7.33
CA GLY A 158 -0.98 -3.61 7.01
C GLY A 158 0.12 -4.03 6.06
N ARG A 159 0.03 -5.28 5.63
CA ARG A 159 0.90 -5.89 4.63
C ARG A 159 0.25 -7.10 3.98
N PHE A 160 0.66 -7.39 2.74
CA PHE A 160 0.53 -8.72 2.15
C PHE A 160 1.92 -9.36 2.00
N ARG A 161 2.12 -10.56 2.55
CA ARG A 161 3.34 -11.34 2.39
C ARG A 161 3.04 -12.57 1.52
N ASP A 162 3.65 -12.61 0.34
CA ASP A 162 3.59 -13.74 -0.59
C ASP A 162 4.02 -15.07 0.08
N GLY A 163 3.55 -16.17 -0.49
CA GLY A 163 3.63 -17.49 0.14
C GLY A 163 2.73 -17.67 1.35
N GLY A 164 1.96 -16.64 1.74
CA GLY A 164 1.01 -16.72 2.84
C GLY A 164 1.67 -16.77 4.21
N GLN A 165 2.91 -16.29 4.33
CA GLN A 165 3.70 -16.36 5.57
C GLN A 165 3.21 -15.38 6.67
N GLY A 166 2.39 -14.38 6.32
CA GLY A 166 1.79 -13.45 7.27
C GLY A 166 0.28 -13.58 7.38
N ALA A 167 -0.37 -13.66 6.21
CA ALA A 167 -1.80 -13.87 6.05
C ALA A 167 -2.04 -14.35 4.61
N ARG A 168 -3.09 -15.14 4.38
CA ARG A 168 -3.53 -15.55 3.04
C ARG A 168 -4.56 -14.59 2.45
N GLY A 169 -4.20 -13.32 2.45
CA GLY A 169 -4.98 -12.16 2.02
C GLY A 169 -4.36 -10.88 2.58
N PRO A 170 -4.75 -9.67 2.12
CA PRO A 170 -4.21 -8.44 2.68
C PRO A 170 -4.63 -8.31 4.15
N SER A 171 -3.79 -7.66 4.96
CA SER A 171 -4.09 -7.36 6.36
C SER A 171 -4.40 -5.87 6.55
N LEU A 172 -5.21 -5.55 7.56
CA LEU A 172 -5.58 -4.18 7.88
C LEU A 172 -5.81 -4.03 9.39
N LEU A 173 -5.05 -3.15 10.02
CA LEU A 173 -5.18 -2.82 11.43
C LEU A 173 -5.34 -1.31 11.60
N ALA A 174 -6.40 -0.89 12.29
CA ALA A 174 -6.60 0.50 12.66
C ALA A 174 -5.75 0.84 13.89
N TYR A 175 -5.09 2.01 13.87
CA TYR A 175 -4.28 2.50 14.98
C TYR A 175 -4.25 4.04 15.02
N GLY A 176 -3.75 4.60 16.11
CA GLY A 176 -3.61 6.04 16.29
C GLY A 176 -2.52 6.37 17.31
N PRO A 177 -1.28 6.64 16.88
CA PRO A 177 -0.14 6.77 17.80
C PRO A 177 -0.32 7.89 18.84
N TRP A 178 -1.08 8.93 18.54
CA TRP A 178 -1.35 10.03 19.47
C TRP A 178 -2.14 9.60 20.73
N ASN A 179 -2.71 8.40 20.75
CA ASN A 179 -3.40 7.85 21.92
C ASN A 179 -2.43 7.40 23.02
N GLU A 180 -1.18 7.07 22.66
CA GLU A 180 -0.12 6.61 23.56
C GLU A 180 0.91 7.70 23.90
N GLY A 181 0.63 8.95 23.53
CA GLY A 181 1.48 10.11 23.78
C GLY A 181 1.71 10.94 22.52
N ASN A 182 2.35 12.11 22.67
CA ASN A 182 2.70 12.95 21.53
C ASN A 182 4.12 13.55 21.65
N PRO A 183 5.14 12.88 21.06
CA PRO A 183 5.09 11.51 20.52
C PRO A 183 4.95 10.45 21.62
N PRO A 184 4.50 9.22 21.30
CA PRO A 184 4.72 8.08 22.18
C PRO A 184 6.20 7.86 22.47
N ALA A 185 6.50 7.31 23.64
CA ALA A 185 7.87 6.98 24.00
C ALA A 185 8.49 5.99 22.98
N PRO A 186 9.81 6.07 22.70
CA PRO A 186 10.47 5.10 21.84
C PRO A 186 10.24 3.66 22.31
N ASN A 187 9.98 2.74 21.38
CA ASN A 187 9.62 1.34 21.62
C ASN A 187 8.26 1.10 22.29
N SER A 188 7.40 2.12 22.42
CA SER A 188 6.01 1.90 22.84
C SER A 188 5.30 0.91 21.91
N THR A 189 4.43 0.09 22.50
CA THR A 189 3.45 -0.72 21.77
C THR A 189 2.16 0.09 21.65
N LEU A 190 1.76 0.38 20.41
CA LEU A 190 0.53 1.10 20.10
C LEU A 190 -0.65 0.14 20.10
N SER A 191 -1.78 0.59 20.61
CA SER A 191 -3.04 -0.15 20.52
C SER A 191 -3.48 -0.23 19.06
N ALA A 192 -3.97 -1.40 18.64
CA ALA A 192 -4.48 -1.61 17.29
C ALA A 192 -5.73 -2.49 17.30
N VAL A 193 -6.61 -2.25 16.33
CA VAL A 193 -7.82 -3.05 16.10
C VAL A 193 -7.69 -3.74 14.74
N PRO A 194 -7.63 -5.08 14.67
CA PRO A 194 -7.64 -5.78 13.39
C PRO A 194 -9.01 -5.58 12.72
N LEU A 195 -9.01 -5.10 11.48
CA LEU A 195 -10.19 -4.96 10.63
C LEU A 195 -10.22 -6.03 9.54
N LEU A 196 -9.04 -6.47 9.08
CA LEU A 196 -8.86 -7.55 8.13
C LEU A 196 -7.62 -8.36 8.53
N LEU A 197 -7.77 -9.65 8.80
CA LEU A 197 -6.66 -10.52 9.20
C LEU A 197 -6.98 -12.00 8.92
N TYR A 198 -6.61 -12.47 7.73
CA TYR A 198 -6.63 -13.89 7.36
C TYR A 198 -5.53 -14.68 8.05
N THR A 199 -5.62 -16.02 8.05
CA THR A 199 -4.59 -16.86 8.68
C THR A 199 -3.42 -17.12 7.75
N ASP A 200 -2.22 -17.24 8.31
CA ASP A 200 -1.03 -17.66 7.59
C ASP A 200 -1.04 -19.17 7.29
N VAL A 201 -0.08 -19.63 6.48
CA VAL A 201 0.04 -21.03 6.04
C VAL A 201 0.41 -22.02 7.15
N THR A 202 0.84 -21.56 8.32
CA THR A 202 1.19 -22.39 9.48
C THR A 202 0.05 -22.51 10.50
N ALA A 203 -0.99 -21.70 10.35
CA ALA A 203 -2.15 -21.74 11.23
C ALA A 203 -2.93 -23.06 11.11
N GLU A 204 -3.55 -23.48 12.22
CA GLU A 204 -4.42 -24.67 12.23
C GLU A 204 -5.70 -24.45 11.41
N ASP A 205 -6.23 -23.21 11.43
CA ASP A 205 -7.43 -22.82 10.72
C ASP A 205 -7.12 -22.30 9.31
N ASP A 206 -8.01 -22.64 8.36
CA ASP A 206 -7.89 -22.28 6.96
C ASP A 206 -8.80 -21.11 6.57
N PHE A 207 -8.49 -19.91 7.09
CA PHE A 207 -9.21 -18.69 6.71
C PHE A 207 -8.40 -17.90 5.70
N THR A 208 -8.87 -17.91 4.46
CA THR A 208 -8.16 -17.44 3.28
C THR A 208 -9.06 -16.51 2.46
N MET A 209 -8.47 -15.51 1.80
CA MET A 209 -9.18 -14.67 0.83
C MET A 209 -9.66 -15.51 -0.35
N ASP A 210 -10.86 -15.25 -0.84
CA ASP A 210 -11.38 -15.90 -2.04
C ASP A 210 -10.45 -15.66 -3.24
N ASN A 211 -10.18 -16.72 -4.00
CA ASN A 211 -9.24 -16.74 -5.14
C ASN A 211 -7.77 -16.39 -4.80
N TYR A 212 -7.36 -16.54 -3.54
CA TYR A 212 -5.97 -16.40 -3.11
C TYR A 212 -5.00 -17.30 -3.88
N HIS A 213 -3.88 -16.74 -4.35
CA HIS A 213 -2.69 -17.47 -4.75
C HIS A 213 -1.49 -17.10 -3.86
N HIS A 214 -0.56 -18.05 -3.68
CA HIS A 214 0.71 -17.76 -3.00
C HIS A 214 1.56 -16.71 -3.71
N SER A 215 1.38 -16.52 -5.01
CA SER A 215 2.08 -15.51 -5.79
C SER A 215 1.38 -14.15 -5.85
N ASP A 216 0.26 -13.96 -5.17
CA ASP A 216 -0.39 -12.65 -5.13
C ASP A 216 0.55 -11.61 -4.48
N GLU A 217 0.35 -10.34 -4.82
CA GLU A 217 0.98 -9.21 -4.14
C GLU A 217 -0.04 -8.10 -4.02
N TRP A 218 -0.35 -7.64 -2.81
CA TRP A 218 -1.14 -6.43 -2.55
C TRP A 218 -0.22 -5.39 -1.90
N SER A 219 0.35 -4.54 -2.73
CA SER A 219 1.47 -3.65 -2.40
C SER A 219 1.02 -2.34 -1.75
N SER A 220 -0.26 -1.97 -1.85
CA SER A 220 -0.79 -0.78 -1.21
C SER A 220 -2.31 -0.80 -1.09
N GLY A 221 -2.86 0.17 -0.37
CA GLY A 221 -4.30 0.33 -0.23
C GLY A 221 -4.70 1.77 0.05
N ALA A 222 -5.99 2.04 -0.04
CA ALA A 222 -6.57 3.34 0.28
C ALA A 222 -8.01 3.18 0.75
N TRP A 223 -8.48 4.15 1.53
CA TRP A 223 -9.89 4.23 1.90
C TRP A 223 -10.59 5.30 1.07
N LEU A 224 -11.27 4.83 0.02
CA LEU A 224 -11.99 5.66 -0.94
C LEU A 224 -13.31 6.15 -0.34
N THR A 225 -13.65 7.38 -0.68
CA THR A 225 -14.97 7.97 -0.39
C THR A 225 -15.40 8.81 -1.58
N ALA A 226 -16.65 8.70 -1.98
CA ALA A 226 -17.25 9.57 -2.98
C ALA A 226 -18.73 9.73 -2.64
N GLY A 227 -19.17 10.98 -2.41
CA GLY A 227 -20.53 11.23 -1.90
C GLY A 227 -20.80 10.48 -0.59
N ASP A 228 -21.85 9.67 -0.56
CA ASP A 228 -22.21 8.77 0.54
C ASP A 228 -21.63 7.36 0.42
N LYS A 229 -20.90 7.06 -0.67
CA LYS A 229 -20.27 5.77 -0.92
C LYS A 229 -18.84 5.75 -0.37
N SER A 230 -18.40 4.55 0.01
CA SER A 230 -17.04 4.31 0.47
C SER A 230 -16.61 2.88 0.16
N ALA A 231 -15.31 2.67 -0.05
CA ALA A 231 -14.70 1.36 -0.22
C ALA A 231 -13.29 1.37 0.37
N VAL A 232 -12.84 0.26 0.94
CA VAL A 232 -11.41 0.03 1.17
C VAL A 232 -10.87 -0.74 -0.01
N ILE A 233 -9.79 -0.24 -0.62
CA ILE A 233 -9.14 -0.91 -1.74
C ILE A 233 -7.77 -1.43 -1.37
N PHE A 234 -7.36 -2.50 -2.05
CA PHE A 234 -5.97 -2.87 -2.19
C PHE A 234 -5.62 -2.94 -3.67
N VAL A 235 -4.46 -2.39 -4.02
CA VAL A 235 -3.90 -2.44 -5.38
C VAL A 235 -2.75 -3.44 -5.38
N GLY A 236 -2.59 -4.18 -6.48
CA GLY A 236 -1.60 -5.23 -6.50
C GLY A 236 -1.45 -5.98 -7.81
N THR A 237 -0.54 -6.95 -7.77
CA THR A 237 -0.28 -7.92 -8.85
C THR A 237 -0.90 -9.26 -8.46
N LYS A 238 -1.99 -9.63 -9.10
CA LYS A 238 -2.75 -10.86 -8.84
C LYS A 238 -2.20 -12.01 -9.69
N GLY A 239 -1.91 -13.16 -9.07
CA GLY A 239 -1.64 -14.39 -9.81
C GLY A 239 -2.92 -15.03 -10.35
N VAL A 240 -2.91 -15.49 -11.60
CA VAL A 240 -4.05 -16.18 -12.24
C VAL A 240 -3.62 -17.50 -12.90
N GLY A 241 -4.55 -18.45 -12.97
CA GLY A 241 -4.30 -19.80 -13.50
C GLY A 241 -3.66 -20.75 -12.48
N ASP A 242 -2.74 -21.60 -12.92
CA ASP A 242 -1.99 -22.48 -12.01
C ASP A 242 -0.95 -21.68 -11.22
N CYS A 243 -0.75 -22.02 -9.94
CA CYS A 243 0.23 -21.39 -9.03
C CYS A 243 1.28 -22.44 -8.58
N TRP A 244 2.56 -22.07 -8.56
CA TRP A 244 3.67 -22.95 -8.14
C TRP A 244 4.82 -22.19 -7.47
N TYR A 245 5.62 -22.90 -6.66
CA TYR A 245 6.92 -22.42 -6.21
C TYR A 245 8.00 -22.91 -7.17
N GLY A 246 8.82 -22.02 -7.72
CA GLY A 246 9.76 -22.36 -8.77
C GLY A 246 10.28 -21.15 -9.54
N PHE A 247 10.39 -21.30 -10.86
CA PHE A 247 10.83 -20.26 -11.79
C PHE A 247 9.70 -19.87 -12.75
N ALA A 248 9.78 -18.68 -13.34
CA ALA A 248 8.73 -18.15 -14.21
C ALA A 248 8.46 -19.11 -15.39
N ASN A 249 9.47 -19.73 -15.98
CA ASN A 249 9.30 -20.66 -17.09
C ASN A 249 8.54 -21.99 -16.77
N GLY A 250 7.97 -22.13 -15.57
CA GLY A 250 7.15 -23.27 -15.16
C GLY A 250 7.95 -24.40 -14.51
N VAL A 251 9.26 -24.24 -14.33
CA VAL A 251 10.06 -25.21 -13.56
C VAL A 251 9.67 -25.11 -12.08
N VAL A 252 9.11 -26.20 -11.55
CA VAL A 252 8.73 -26.32 -10.14
C VAL A 252 9.96 -26.67 -9.30
N TRP A 253 10.15 -25.96 -8.18
CA TRP A 253 11.19 -26.26 -7.20
C TRP A 253 10.68 -27.26 -6.16
N PRO A 254 11.26 -28.47 -6.06
CA PRO A 254 10.79 -29.48 -5.11
C PRO A 254 11.29 -29.19 -3.69
N ASP A 255 10.55 -29.68 -2.69
CA ASP A 255 10.96 -29.61 -1.28
C ASP A 255 12.26 -30.40 -1.02
N GLU A 256 12.42 -31.54 -1.71
CA GLU A 256 13.52 -32.47 -1.53
C GLU A 256 14.33 -32.67 -2.84
N PRO A 257 15.63 -32.99 -2.74
CA PRO A 257 16.47 -33.21 -3.92
C PRO A 257 16.01 -34.43 -4.75
N PRO A 258 16.33 -34.49 -6.06
CA PRO A 258 17.25 -33.59 -6.76
C PRO A 258 16.61 -32.26 -7.17
N TYR A 259 17.29 -31.16 -6.88
CA TYR A 259 16.86 -29.83 -7.31
C TYR A 259 17.14 -29.61 -8.81
N PRO A 260 16.22 -28.97 -9.55
CA PRO A 260 16.46 -28.62 -10.95
C PRO A 260 17.58 -27.58 -11.06
N PRO A 261 18.28 -27.50 -12.21
CA PRO A 261 19.20 -26.40 -12.47
C PRO A 261 18.42 -25.08 -12.49
N VAL A 262 19.08 -24.02 -12.01
CA VAL A 262 18.58 -22.64 -12.15
C VAL A 262 18.55 -22.31 -13.65
N PRO A 263 17.42 -21.87 -14.22
CA PRO A 263 17.34 -21.42 -15.62
C PRO A 263 18.24 -20.21 -15.89
N ASP A 264 18.51 -19.94 -17.17
CA ASP A 264 19.15 -18.68 -17.57
C ASP A 264 18.17 -17.50 -17.45
N ALA A 265 18.71 -16.29 -17.32
CA ALA A 265 17.94 -15.04 -17.36
C ALA A 265 17.05 -14.96 -18.63
N PRO A 266 15.83 -14.41 -18.54
CA PRO A 266 15.25 -13.70 -17.39
C PRO A 266 14.46 -14.61 -16.41
N TYR A 267 14.69 -15.94 -16.43
CA TYR A 267 13.93 -16.91 -15.62
C TYR A 267 14.71 -17.46 -14.42
N ASP A 268 15.78 -16.79 -14.01
CA ASP A 268 16.69 -17.19 -12.95
C ASP A 268 16.19 -16.82 -11.54
N GLU A 269 15.07 -16.11 -11.45
CA GLU A 269 14.42 -15.76 -10.19
C GLU A 269 13.52 -16.89 -9.65
N ARG A 270 13.87 -17.40 -8.46
CA ARG A 270 13.05 -18.38 -7.75
C ARG A 270 12.04 -17.70 -6.83
N GLY A 271 10.79 -18.12 -6.89
CA GLY A 271 9.72 -17.58 -6.05
C GLY A 271 8.38 -18.26 -6.29
N TRP A 272 7.31 -17.63 -5.80
CA TRP A 272 5.95 -18.01 -6.15
C TRP A 272 5.56 -17.40 -7.49
N TRP A 273 5.09 -18.25 -8.39
CA TRP A 273 4.70 -17.90 -9.75
C TRP A 273 3.28 -18.37 -10.03
N SER A 274 2.62 -17.67 -10.95
CA SER A 274 1.35 -18.08 -11.53
C SER A 274 1.46 -18.16 -13.06
N THR A 275 0.47 -18.80 -13.69
CA THR A 275 0.42 -18.93 -15.16
C THR A 275 0.51 -17.56 -15.83
N ALA A 276 -0.20 -16.58 -15.26
CA ALA A 276 -0.03 -15.18 -15.58
C ALA A 276 -0.23 -14.31 -14.32
N PHE A 277 0.09 -13.03 -14.46
CA PHE A 277 -0.20 -11.98 -13.50
C PHE A 277 -1.04 -10.88 -14.13
N GLU A 278 -1.86 -10.25 -13.30
CA GLU A 278 -2.70 -9.12 -13.67
C GLU A 278 -2.58 -8.00 -12.63
N GLY A 279 -2.53 -6.75 -13.08
CA GLY A 279 -2.69 -5.59 -12.24
C GLY A 279 -4.16 -5.48 -11.83
N GLN A 280 -4.43 -5.48 -10.53
CA GLN A 280 -5.81 -5.46 -10.01
C GLN A 280 -5.98 -4.47 -8.85
N ILE A 281 -7.21 -3.97 -8.74
CA ILE A 281 -7.74 -3.29 -7.56
C ILE A 281 -8.87 -4.16 -6.99
N VAL A 282 -8.75 -4.58 -5.74
CA VAL A 282 -9.81 -5.32 -5.02
C VAL A 282 -10.51 -4.41 -4.02
N PHE A 283 -11.81 -4.60 -3.84
CA PHE A 283 -12.67 -3.71 -3.06
C PHE A 283 -13.32 -4.45 -1.89
N TYR A 284 -13.17 -3.91 -0.69
CA TYR A 284 -13.78 -4.39 0.55
C TYR A 284 -14.84 -3.41 1.05
N ASP A 285 -15.90 -3.94 1.66
CA ASP A 285 -17.02 -3.13 2.17
C ASP A 285 -16.67 -2.54 3.55
N PRO A 286 -16.62 -1.20 3.70
CA PRO A 286 -16.44 -0.53 4.99
C PRO A 286 -17.46 -0.93 6.08
N ALA A 287 -18.64 -1.42 5.70
CA ALA A 287 -19.65 -1.91 6.64
C ALA A 287 -19.27 -3.24 7.28
N GLU A 288 -18.61 -4.15 6.54
CA GLU A 288 -18.08 -5.41 7.07
C GLU A 288 -16.92 -5.12 8.04
N LEU A 289 -15.99 -4.23 7.67
CA LEU A 289 -14.94 -3.79 8.58
C LEU A 289 -15.50 -3.13 9.85
N ALA A 290 -16.66 -2.47 9.75
CA ALA A 290 -17.33 -1.88 10.89
C ALA A 290 -17.95 -2.95 11.79
N ALA A 291 -18.50 -4.03 11.21
CA ALA A 291 -18.97 -5.20 11.95
C ALA A 291 -17.81 -5.88 12.68
N VAL A 292 -16.64 -6.00 12.05
CA VAL A 292 -15.41 -6.51 12.70
C VAL A 292 -15.02 -5.65 13.88
N ALA A 293 -14.95 -4.33 13.72
CA ALA A 293 -14.62 -3.40 14.81
C ALA A 293 -15.61 -3.49 16.00
N ARG A 294 -16.86 -3.88 15.76
CA ARG A 294 -17.89 -4.08 16.80
C ARG A 294 -17.91 -5.51 17.38
N GLY A 295 -17.10 -6.43 16.85
CA GLY A 295 -17.10 -7.84 17.24
C GLY A 295 -18.34 -8.60 16.77
N GLU A 296 -18.99 -8.13 15.71
CA GLU A 296 -20.15 -8.76 15.06
C GLU A 296 -19.74 -9.69 13.90
N MET A 297 -18.48 -9.58 13.47
CA MET A 297 -17.83 -10.33 12.39
C MET A 297 -16.37 -10.59 12.80
N GLU A 298 -15.81 -11.73 12.45
CA GLU A 298 -14.41 -12.05 12.70
C GLU A 298 -13.52 -11.38 11.64
N PRO A 299 -12.27 -11.00 11.97
CA PRO A 299 -11.41 -10.22 11.06
C PRO A 299 -11.00 -10.97 9.79
N TYR A 300 -11.21 -12.28 9.71
CA TYR A 300 -10.95 -13.09 8.52
C TYR A 300 -12.19 -13.34 7.65
N GLU A 301 -13.37 -12.87 8.08
CA GLU A 301 -14.62 -13.06 7.35
C GLU A 301 -14.85 -12.07 6.19
N PRO A 302 -14.44 -10.79 6.25
CA PRO A 302 -14.63 -9.89 5.12
C PRO A 302 -13.95 -10.42 3.86
N GLN A 303 -14.61 -10.29 2.72
CA GLN A 303 -14.09 -10.72 1.41
C GLN A 303 -14.17 -9.56 0.42
N PRO A 304 -13.30 -9.55 -0.62
CA PRO A 304 -13.43 -8.55 -1.66
C PRO A 304 -14.77 -8.75 -2.40
N TYR A 305 -15.59 -7.71 -2.46
CA TYR A 305 -16.91 -7.77 -3.12
C TYR A 305 -16.82 -7.43 -4.61
N ALA A 306 -15.73 -6.82 -5.06
CA ALA A 306 -15.47 -6.48 -6.45
C ALA A 306 -13.97 -6.45 -6.75
N THR A 307 -13.65 -6.55 -8.04
CA THR A 307 -12.30 -6.48 -8.58
C THR A 307 -12.31 -5.68 -9.88
N LEU A 308 -11.30 -4.83 -10.07
CA LEU A 308 -11.03 -4.11 -11.31
C LEU A 308 -9.64 -4.52 -11.82
N GLN A 309 -9.58 -5.16 -12.99
CA GLN A 309 -8.32 -5.36 -13.70
C GLN A 309 -7.91 -4.04 -14.38
N ILE A 310 -6.63 -3.67 -14.29
CA ILE A 310 -6.12 -2.37 -14.75
C ILE A 310 -4.99 -2.46 -15.79
N ASP A 311 -4.58 -3.66 -16.22
CA ASP A 311 -3.49 -3.83 -17.19
C ASP A 311 -3.71 -3.06 -18.50
N GLU A 312 -4.96 -2.91 -18.92
CA GLU A 312 -5.27 -2.15 -20.14
C GLU A 312 -4.80 -0.69 -20.06
N TYR A 313 -4.63 -0.13 -18.85
CA TYR A 313 -4.17 1.24 -18.62
C TYR A 313 -2.66 1.35 -18.40
N LEU A 314 -1.96 0.24 -18.09
CA LEU A 314 -0.53 0.22 -17.77
C LEU A 314 0.35 0.24 -19.04
N TYR A 315 1.52 0.88 -19.00
CA TYR A 315 2.38 1.15 -20.15
C TYR A 315 3.39 0.04 -20.45
N HIS A 316 3.94 -0.61 -19.43
CA HIS A 316 5.12 -1.49 -19.59
C HIS A 316 4.83 -2.99 -19.41
N ILE A 317 3.55 -3.40 -19.37
CA ILE A 317 3.19 -4.81 -19.21
C ILE A 317 3.37 -5.56 -20.54
N GLU A 318 4.35 -6.47 -20.57
CA GLU A 318 4.73 -7.23 -21.77
C GLU A 318 4.49 -8.75 -21.61
N PRO A 319 5.31 -9.51 -20.85
CA PRO A 319 5.06 -10.94 -20.68
C PRO A 319 3.95 -11.21 -19.66
N ALA A 320 3.20 -12.28 -19.90
CA ALA A 320 2.15 -12.73 -18.98
C ALA A 320 2.66 -13.01 -17.55
N GLN A 321 3.96 -13.28 -17.37
CA GLN A 321 4.57 -13.58 -16.09
C GLN A 321 5.29 -12.37 -15.47
N GLN A 322 5.12 -11.17 -16.00
CA GLN A 322 5.67 -9.97 -15.39
C GLN A 322 5.12 -9.82 -13.97
N ARG A 323 5.98 -9.51 -13.01
CA ARG A 323 5.56 -9.15 -11.64
C ARG A 323 5.56 -7.63 -11.51
N HIS A 324 5.04 -7.14 -10.38
CA HIS A 324 5.12 -5.73 -10.00
C HIS A 324 4.41 -4.79 -10.99
N HIS A 325 3.20 -5.15 -11.41
CA HIS A 325 2.38 -4.33 -12.31
C HIS A 325 2.07 -2.96 -11.69
N VAL A 326 1.85 -2.93 -10.38
CA VAL A 326 1.61 -1.72 -9.59
C VAL A 326 2.35 -1.76 -8.27
N GLY A 327 2.69 -0.56 -7.76
CA GLY A 327 3.45 -0.37 -6.53
C GLY A 327 2.60 0.24 -5.41
N ALA A 328 2.70 1.56 -5.22
CA ALA A 328 2.00 2.25 -4.16
C ALA A 328 0.70 2.92 -4.65
N ALA A 329 -0.19 3.29 -3.73
CA ALA A 329 -1.36 4.13 -4.00
C ALA A 329 -1.53 5.26 -2.97
N SER A 330 -2.23 6.33 -3.34
CA SER A 330 -2.74 7.35 -2.42
C SER A 330 -4.02 8.01 -2.96
N PHE A 331 -4.77 8.69 -2.09
CA PHE A 331 -6.09 9.22 -2.45
C PHE A 331 -6.26 10.68 -2.02
N ASP A 332 -6.53 11.56 -2.98
CA ASP A 332 -7.09 12.88 -2.69
C ASP A 332 -8.59 12.72 -2.44
N ARG A 333 -8.93 12.67 -1.15
CA ARG A 333 -10.31 12.54 -0.69
C ARG A 333 -11.20 13.73 -1.04
N GLU A 334 -10.64 14.94 -1.12
CA GLU A 334 -11.40 16.15 -1.39
C GLU A 334 -11.91 16.19 -2.83
N ARG A 335 -11.07 15.71 -3.78
CA ARG A 335 -11.39 15.72 -5.22
C ARG A 335 -11.79 14.36 -5.77
N GLY A 336 -11.61 13.29 -5.01
CA GLY A 336 -11.88 11.93 -5.46
C GLY A 336 -10.84 11.44 -6.46
N LEU A 337 -9.55 11.73 -6.27
CA LEU A 337 -8.49 11.29 -7.18
C LEU A 337 -7.67 10.17 -6.54
N LEU A 338 -7.65 9.00 -7.17
CA LEU A 338 -6.80 7.87 -6.79
C LEU A 338 -5.53 7.87 -7.64
N TYR A 339 -4.39 7.98 -7.00
CA TYR A 339 -3.06 7.89 -7.62
C TYR A 339 -2.49 6.48 -7.40
N VAL A 340 -1.98 5.84 -8.46
CA VAL A 340 -1.32 4.52 -8.36
C VAL A 340 -0.01 4.53 -9.16
N PHE A 341 1.07 4.03 -8.55
CA PHE A 341 2.35 3.89 -9.25
C PHE A 341 2.38 2.62 -10.11
N GLU A 342 2.80 2.80 -11.34
CA GLU A 342 3.34 1.75 -12.20
C GLU A 342 4.87 1.86 -12.16
N PRO A 343 5.58 0.95 -11.46
CA PRO A 343 7.01 1.05 -11.27
C PRO A 343 7.78 0.79 -12.57
N LEU A 344 8.90 1.49 -12.76
CA LEU A 344 9.87 1.24 -13.86
C LEU A 344 9.28 1.28 -15.28
N ALA A 345 8.19 2.03 -15.47
CA ALA A 345 7.53 2.15 -16.76
C ALA A 345 8.20 3.14 -17.74
N ASP A 346 9.04 4.06 -17.24
CA ASP A 346 9.90 4.95 -18.04
C ASP A 346 11.36 4.78 -17.60
N GLY A 347 11.95 3.64 -17.95
CA GLY A 347 13.29 3.25 -17.50
C GLY A 347 13.35 3.10 -15.98
N ASP A 348 14.15 3.93 -15.31
CA ASP A 348 14.25 3.93 -13.85
C ASP A 348 13.13 4.74 -13.16
N LYS A 349 12.23 5.37 -13.92
CA LYS A 349 11.11 6.17 -13.37
C LYS A 349 9.83 5.36 -13.31
N SER A 350 9.01 5.69 -12.31
CA SER A 350 7.62 5.21 -12.24
C SER A 350 6.69 6.15 -13.00
N LEU A 351 5.61 5.60 -13.57
CA LEU A 351 4.45 6.37 -13.99
C LEU A 351 3.43 6.44 -12.86
N ILE A 352 2.68 7.54 -12.80
CA ILE A 352 1.59 7.74 -11.85
C ILE A 352 0.30 7.80 -12.64
N HIS A 353 -0.54 6.79 -12.47
CA HIS A 353 -1.88 6.76 -13.03
C HIS A 353 -2.86 7.44 -12.08
N VAL A 354 -3.86 8.12 -12.64
CA VAL A 354 -4.87 8.84 -11.86
C VAL A 354 -6.26 8.42 -12.32
N TRP A 355 -7.08 7.96 -11.38
CA TRP A 355 -8.50 7.69 -11.59
C TRP A 355 -9.35 8.69 -10.83
N GLU A 356 -10.41 9.17 -11.47
CA GLU A 356 -11.49 9.89 -10.80
C GLU A 356 -12.47 8.90 -10.17
N VAL A 357 -12.72 9.06 -8.88
CA VAL A 357 -13.63 8.25 -8.07
C VAL A 357 -14.86 9.12 -7.77
N ALA A 358 -15.93 8.88 -8.52
CA ALA A 358 -17.18 9.61 -8.36
C ALA A 358 -18.28 8.71 -7.81
N ALA A 359 -19.13 9.27 -6.93
CA ALA A 359 -20.47 8.74 -6.74
C ALA A 359 -21.26 9.17 -7.96
N GLU A 360 -21.34 8.30 -8.96
CA GLU A 360 -22.18 8.54 -10.12
C GLU A 360 -23.56 9.05 -9.65
N GLU A 361 -23.93 10.29 -10.01
CA GLU A 361 -25.35 10.63 -10.03
C GLU A 361 -25.95 9.74 -11.11
N ALA A 362 -27.01 8.99 -10.77
CA ALA A 362 -27.76 8.20 -11.74
C ALA A 362 -28.33 9.13 -12.83
N THR A 363 -27.52 9.47 -13.81
CA THR A 363 -27.98 10.09 -15.05
C THR A 363 -28.48 8.94 -15.90
N ALA A 364 -29.80 8.76 -15.87
CA ALA A 364 -30.48 7.91 -16.83
C ALA A 364 -29.95 8.23 -18.24
N PRO A 365 -29.71 7.22 -19.09
CA PRO A 365 -29.30 7.49 -20.45
C PRO A 365 -30.37 8.36 -21.11
N GLY A 366 -29.98 9.58 -21.48
CA GLY A 366 -30.81 10.49 -22.26
C GLY A 366 -31.15 9.86 -23.62
N PRO A 367 -32.26 10.29 -24.24
CA PRO A 367 -32.97 9.59 -25.31
C PRO A 367 -32.17 9.30 -26.57
#